data_AF-A0A4V2Y8S5-F1
#
_entry.id   AF-A0A4V2Y8S5-F1
#
_cell.length_a   1.000
_cell.length_b   1.000
_cell.length_c   1.000
_cell.angle_alpha   90.00
_cell.angle_beta   90.00
_cell.angle_gamma   90.00
#
_symmetry.space_group_name_H-M   'P 1'
#
loop_
_entity.id
_entity.type
_entity.pdbx_description
1 polymer ?
#
loop_
_entity_poly.entity_id
_entity_poly.type
_entity_poly.pdbx_seq_one_letter_code
_entity_poly.pdbx_strand_id
1 'polypeptide(L)'
;MAVFALAIWVVWALLAFGLRGWIQWRRTGDAGFRGIGWAPGAVHWWAGVLVVAGFVLGAAGPMAALAGMEAVTVLDHAFVRGGGAVVALGGAAGTVAAQLSMGASWRVGVDEAERTELVTAGVFALARNPIFTAMIVTVAGLTAMVPNPVALGGLAVTVVAIELQVRAVEEPYLRRVHGDAYARYAATVGRFLPGIGRHDLSHS
;
A
#
# COMPACT_ATOMS: atom_id res chain seq x y z
N MET A 1 19.23 -5.73 -13.72
CA MET A 1 18.39 -5.21 -12.61
C MET A 1 16.93 -5.02 -13.03
N ALA A 2 16.63 -4.43 -14.20
CA ALA A 2 15.25 -4.18 -14.63
C ALA A 2 14.34 -5.44 -14.67
N VAL A 3 14.80 -6.54 -15.28
CA VAL A 3 14.05 -7.81 -15.28
C VAL A 3 13.75 -8.30 -13.85
N PHE A 4 14.73 -8.18 -12.95
CA PHE A 4 14.56 -8.61 -11.57
C PHE A 4 13.58 -7.73 -10.80
N ALA A 5 13.65 -6.40 -10.97
CA ALA A 5 12.69 -5.47 -10.40
C ALA A 5 11.27 -5.75 -10.92
N LEU A 6 11.12 -6.00 -12.21
CA LEU A 6 9.83 -6.36 -12.80
C LEU A 6 9.32 -7.70 -12.25
N ALA A 7 10.18 -8.71 -12.11
CA ALA A 7 9.81 -9.99 -11.50
C ALA A 7 9.35 -9.83 -10.05
N ILE A 8 10.06 -9.03 -9.23
CA ILE A 8 9.62 -8.72 -7.86
C ILE A 8 8.25 -8.05 -7.88
N TRP A 9 8.04 -7.06 -8.76
CA TRP A 9 6.75 -6.37 -8.87
C TRP A 9 5.63 -7.35 -9.27
N VAL A 10 5.84 -8.22 -10.26
CA VAL A 10 4.84 -9.23 -10.69
C VAL A 10 4.52 -10.18 -9.55
N VAL A 11 5.54 -10.74 -8.88
CA VAL A 11 5.34 -11.68 -7.77
C VAL A 11 4.60 -10.98 -6.63
N TRP A 12 5.01 -9.78 -6.26
CA TRP A 12 4.34 -9.00 -5.23
C TRP A 12 2.87 -8.70 -5.58
N ALA A 13 2.59 -8.31 -6.83
CA ALA A 13 1.23 -8.09 -7.33
C ALA A 13 0.35 -9.35 -7.17
N LEU A 14 0.88 -10.48 -7.63
CA LEU A 14 0.20 -11.77 -7.56
C LEU A 14 -0.04 -12.19 -6.12
N LEU A 15 0.91 -11.98 -5.22
CA LEU A 15 0.76 -12.33 -3.80
C LEU A 15 -0.25 -11.41 -3.10
N ALA A 16 -0.11 -10.10 -3.28
CA ALA A 16 -0.90 -9.10 -2.57
C ALA A 16 -2.36 -9.05 -3.00
N PHE A 17 -2.68 -9.45 -4.24
CA PHE A 17 -4.03 -9.36 -4.80
C PHE A 17 -4.57 -10.72 -5.24
N GLY A 18 -3.81 -11.47 -6.04
CA GLY A 18 -4.25 -12.76 -6.58
C GLY A 18 -4.37 -13.83 -5.49
N LEU A 19 -3.26 -14.19 -4.86
CA LEU A 19 -3.23 -15.19 -3.79
C LEU A 19 -4.08 -14.73 -2.61
N ARG A 20 -4.00 -13.45 -2.22
CA ARG A 20 -4.75 -12.96 -1.07
C ARG A 20 -6.26 -13.02 -1.29
N GLY A 21 -6.73 -12.59 -2.47
CA GLY A 21 -8.13 -12.70 -2.86
C GLY A 21 -8.61 -14.14 -2.94
N TRP A 22 -7.77 -15.04 -3.45
CA TRP A 22 -8.10 -16.47 -3.49
C TRP A 22 -8.20 -17.10 -2.10
N ILE A 23 -7.24 -16.80 -1.19
CA ILE A 23 -7.29 -17.28 0.20
C ILE A 23 -8.56 -16.78 0.90
N GLN A 24 -8.93 -15.52 0.68
CA GLN A 24 -10.14 -14.93 1.21
C GLN A 24 -11.38 -15.70 0.72
N TRP A 25 -11.52 -15.84 -0.59
CA TRP A 25 -12.63 -16.54 -1.21
C TRP A 25 -12.77 -17.98 -0.71
N ARG A 26 -11.66 -18.70 -0.56
CA ARG A 26 -11.67 -20.07 -0.03
C ARG A 26 -12.09 -20.17 1.44
N ARG A 27 -11.91 -19.11 2.23
CA ARG A 27 -12.24 -19.09 3.67
C ARG A 27 -13.63 -18.53 3.96
N THR A 28 -14.08 -17.54 3.19
CA THR A 28 -15.31 -16.79 3.49
C THR A 28 -16.36 -16.86 2.38
N GLY A 29 -16.03 -17.42 1.21
CA GLY A 29 -16.88 -17.38 0.02
C GLY A 29 -16.87 -16.02 -0.70
N ASP A 30 -16.15 -15.02 -0.18
CA ASP A 30 -16.05 -13.66 -0.70
C ASP A 30 -14.59 -13.33 -1.02
N ALA A 31 -14.30 -12.78 -2.20
CA ALA A 31 -12.95 -12.42 -2.60
C ALA A 31 -12.43 -11.14 -1.92
N GLY A 32 -13.31 -10.36 -1.27
CA GLY A 32 -12.94 -9.17 -0.49
C GLY A 32 -12.64 -7.92 -1.32
N PHE A 33 -12.93 -7.94 -2.63
CA PHE A 33 -12.77 -6.76 -3.50
C PHE A 33 -14.07 -5.95 -3.53
N ARG A 34 -13.99 -4.71 -3.07
CA ARG A 34 -15.07 -3.71 -3.12
C ARG A 34 -14.62 -2.61 -4.08
N GLY A 35 -15.40 -2.34 -5.11
CA GLY A 35 -15.00 -1.43 -6.20
C GLY A 35 -15.93 -1.44 -7.41
N ILE A 36 -16.72 -2.51 -7.56
CA ILE A 36 -17.76 -2.62 -8.59
C ILE A 36 -18.98 -1.82 -8.11
N GLY A 37 -19.39 -0.80 -8.87
CA GLY A 37 -20.61 -0.02 -8.61
C GLY A 37 -20.39 1.33 -7.91
N TRP A 38 -19.15 1.71 -7.62
CA TRP A 38 -18.81 3.05 -7.12
C TRP A 38 -19.16 4.13 -8.15
N ALA A 39 -19.83 5.19 -7.70
CA ALA A 39 -20.17 6.32 -8.58
C ALA A 39 -18.89 7.03 -9.04
N PRO A 40 -18.71 7.28 -10.35
CA PRO A 40 -17.59 8.06 -10.85
C PRO A 40 -17.46 9.40 -10.13
N GLY A 41 -16.26 9.72 -9.64
CA GLY A 41 -15.98 10.95 -8.88
C GLY A 41 -16.19 10.87 -7.37
N ALA A 42 -16.79 9.79 -6.85
CA ALA A 42 -16.86 9.55 -5.41
C ALA A 42 -15.46 9.28 -4.81
N VAL A 43 -15.29 9.57 -3.53
CA VAL A 43 -14.00 9.42 -2.83
C VAL A 43 -13.51 7.97 -2.87
N HIS A 44 -14.39 6.99 -2.71
CA HIS A 44 -14.06 5.57 -2.87
C HIS A 44 -13.69 5.20 -4.32
N TRP A 45 -14.25 5.88 -5.33
CA TRP A 45 -13.90 5.61 -6.74
C TRP A 45 -12.46 6.04 -7.01
N TRP A 46 -12.09 7.22 -6.51
CA TRP A 46 -10.70 7.68 -6.51
C TRP A 46 -9.78 6.71 -5.79
N ALA A 47 -10.24 6.07 -4.71
CA ALA A 47 -9.44 5.05 -4.03
C ALA A 47 -9.05 3.87 -4.94
N GLY A 48 -10.02 3.34 -5.68
CA GLY A 48 -9.76 2.28 -6.68
C GLY A 48 -8.79 2.75 -7.77
N VAL A 49 -9.00 3.97 -8.28
CA VAL A 49 -8.12 4.58 -9.29
C VAL A 49 -6.68 4.71 -8.77
N LEU A 50 -6.49 5.13 -7.52
CA LEU A 50 -5.17 5.32 -6.92
C LEU A 50 -4.44 4.00 -6.68
N VAL A 51 -5.15 2.93 -6.31
CA VAL A 51 -4.58 1.57 -6.23
C VAL A 51 -4.11 1.11 -7.60
N VAL A 52 -4.95 1.24 -8.63
CA VAL A 52 -4.59 0.88 -10.01
C VAL A 52 -3.41 1.73 -10.52
N ALA A 53 -3.41 3.03 -10.24
CA ALA A 53 -2.33 3.93 -10.61
C ALA A 53 -1.00 3.53 -9.94
N GLY A 54 -1.00 3.26 -8.63
CA GLY A 54 0.19 2.78 -7.93
C GLY A 54 0.72 1.46 -8.50
N PHE A 55 -0.18 0.55 -8.91
CA PHE A 55 0.19 -0.68 -9.61
C PHE A 55 0.90 -0.40 -10.93
N VAL A 56 0.25 0.35 -11.82
CA VAL A 56 0.80 0.69 -13.15
C VAL A 56 2.15 1.39 -13.02
N LEU A 57 2.27 2.32 -12.06
CA LEU A 57 3.49 3.09 -11.84
C LEU A 57 4.64 2.26 -11.28
N GLY A 58 4.35 1.24 -10.46
CA GLY A 58 5.35 0.30 -9.97
C GLY A 58 6.01 -0.53 -11.08
N ALA A 59 5.26 -0.87 -12.14
CA ALA A 59 5.80 -1.56 -13.32
C ALA A 59 6.47 -0.59 -14.31
N ALA A 60 6.02 0.65 -14.38
CA ALA A 60 6.46 1.64 -15.36
C ALA A 60 7.98 1.90 -15.31
N GLY A 61 8.57 1.98 -14.11
CA GLY A 61 10.01 2.19 -13.92
C GLY A 61 10.87 1.07 -14.53
N PRO A 62 10.68 -0.20 -14.12
CA PRO A 62 11.36 -1.35 -14.73
C PRO A 62 11.11 -1.50 -16.23
N MET A 63 9.88 -1.25 -16.70
CA MET A 63 9.57 -1.29 -18.13
C MET A 63 10.31 -0.20 -18.92
N ALA A 64 10.39 1.02 -18.40
CA ALA A 64 11.16 2.10 -19.01
C ALA A 64 12.66 1.73 -19.10
N ALA A 65 13.21 1.11 -18.05
CA ALA A 65 14.59 0.61 -18.07
C ALA A 65 14.79 -0.51 -19.11
N LEU A 66 13.83 -1.42 -19.28
CA LEU A 66 13.87 -2.45 -20.34
C LEU A 66 13.77 -1.83 -21.75
N ALA A 67 13.09 -0.70 -21.89
CA ALA A 67 13.00 0.07 -23.12
C ALA A 67 14.26 0.94 -23.40
N GLY A 68 15.30 0.83 -22.57
CA GLY A 68 16.57 1.56 -22.77
C GLY A 68 16.66 2.91 -22.06
N MET A 69 15.71 3.25 -21.18
CA MET A 69 15.82 4.48 -20.39
C MET A 69 16.97 4.40 -19.39
N GLU A 70 17.86 5.38 -19.45
CA GLU A 70 19.01 5.47 -18.57
C GLU A 70 18.63 5.81 -17.12
N ALA A 71 19.43 5.28 -16.20
CA ALA A 71 19.32 5.61 -14.78
C ALA A 71 19.89 7.02 -14.51
N VAL A 72 19.37 7.68 -13.48
CA VAL A 72 19.95 8.92 -12.96
C VAL A 72 21.32 8.59 -12.36
N THR A 73 22.37 9.16 -12.95
CA THR A 73 23.78 8.83 -12.67
C THR A 73 24.16 8.88 -11.20
N VAL A 74 23.64 9.86 -10.45
CA VAL A 74 23.90 10.04 -9.00
C VAL A 74 23.37 8.87 -8.16
N LEU A 75 22.35 8.16 -8.64
CA LEU A 75 21.75 7.02 -7.94
C LEU A 75 22.24 5.69 -8.51
N ASP A 76 23.04 5.71 -9.58
CA ASP A 76 23.35 4.52 -10.35
C ASP A 76 24.55 3.74 -9.83
N HIS A 77 24.48 3.36 -8.57
CA HIS A 77 25.53 2.61 -7.89
C HIS A 77 25.09 1.18 -7.55
N ALA A 78 26.03 0.23 -7.61
CA ALA A 78 25.75 -1.18 -7.32
C ALA A 78 25.15 -1.38 -5.90
N PHE A 79 25.61 -0.60 -4.91
CA PHE A 79 25.07 -0.67 -3.55
C PHE A 79 23.60 -0.17 -3.48
N VAL A 80 23.24 0.87 -4.25
CA VAL A 80 21.86 1.39 -4.32
C VAL A 80 20.96 0.34 -4.96
N ARG A 81 21.40 -0.24 -6.08
CA ARG A 81 20.64 -1.27 -6.79
C ARG A 81 20.46 -2.54 -5.94
N GLY A 82 21.52 -3.00 -5.27
CA GLY A 82 21.50 -4.17 -4.39
C GLY A 82 20.67 -3.94 -3.12
N GLY A 83 20.86 -2.80 -2.46
CA GLY A 83 20.04 -2.38 -1.31
C GLY A 83 18.58 -2.21 -1.69
N GLY A 84 18.30 -1.65 -2.87
CA GLY A 84 16.97 -1.52 -3.44
C GLY A 84 16.25 -2.86 -3.57
N ALA A 85 16.94 -3.92 -3.99
CA ALA A 85 16.37 -5.26 -4.06
C ALA A 85 15.98 -5.80 -2.67
N VAL A 86 16.84 -5.61 -1.66
CA VAL A 86 16.54 -6.01 -0.27
C VAL A 86 15.34 -5.23 0.27
N VAL A 87 15.30 -3.92 0.03
CA VAL A 87 14.19 -3.04 0.45
C VAL A 87 12.89 -3.44 -0.25
N ALA A 88 12.93 -3.72 -1.56
CA ALA A 88 11.76 -4.14 -2.33
C ALA A 88 11.18 -5.46 -1.82
N LEU A 89 12.04 -6.46 -1.60
CA LEU A 89 11.63 -7.76 -1.07
C LEU A 89 11.10 -7.66 0.37
N GLY A 90 11.76 -6.86 1.23
CA GLY A 90 11.31 -6.60 2.60
C GLY A 90 9.96 -5.90 2.65
N GLY A 91 9.75 -4.89 1.81
CA GLY A 91 8.45 -4.22 1.66
C GLY A 91 7.37 -5.17 1.15
N ALA A 92 7.69 -6.01 0.16
CA ALA A 92 6.74 -6.96 -0.41
C ALA A 92 6.31 -8.01 0.64
N ALA A 93 7.28 -8.56 1.37
CA ALA A 93 7.01 -9.47 2.49
C ALA A 93 6.20 -8.78 3.60
N GLY A 94 6.54 -7.54 3.96
CA GLY A 94 5.80 -6.74 4.94
C GLY A 94 4.36 -6.47 4.52
N THR A 95 4.12 -6.23 3.22
CA THR A 95 2.78 -6.05 2.66
C THR A 95 1.94 -7.30 2.88
N VAL A 96 2.47 -8.47 2.50
CA VAL A 96 1.78 -9.75 2.66
C VAL A 96 1.56 -10.07 4.14
N ALA A 97 2.56 -9.87 5.00
CA ALA A 97 2.43 -10.10 6.44
C ALA A 97 1.32 -9.24 7.07
N ALA A 98 1.24 -7.96 6.70
CA ALA A 98 0.22 -7.04 7.18
C ALA A 98 -1.19 -7.36 6.63
N GLN A 99 -1.29 -7.85 5.39
CA GLN A 99 -2.56 -8.36 4.85
C GLN A 99 -3.03 -9.65 5.52
N LEU A 100 -2.10 -10.52 5.91
CA LEU A 100 -2.39 -11.77 6.61
C LEU A 100 -2.84 -11.49 8.06
N SER A 101 -2.26 -10.48 8.73
CA SER A 101 -2.68 -10.12 10.09
C SER A 101 -4.11 -9.57 10.17
N MET A 102 -4.68 -9.09 9.06
CA MET A 102 -6.10 -8.72 9.00
C MET A 102 -7.06 -9.91 8.97
N GLY A 103 -6.60 -11.13 8.66
CA GLY A 103 -7.45 -12.31 8.67
C GLY A 103 -8.69 -12.19 7.78
N ALA A 104 -9.87 -12.49 8.30
CA ALA A 104 -11.13 -12.40 7.56
C ALA A 104 -11.59 -10.96 7.28
N SER A 105 -11.03 -9.97 8.00
CA SER A 105 -11.40 -8.56 7.88
C SER A 105 -10.70 -7.84 6.72
N TRP A 106 -9.78 -8.50 6.03
CA TRP A 106 -9.11 -7.91 4.87
C TRP A 106 -10.12 -7.61 3.76
N ARG A 107 -10.11 -6.39 3.25
CA ARG A 107 -10.82 -6.03 2.02
C ARG A 107 -9.94 -5.07 1.22
N VAL A 108 -10.11 -5.10 -0.10
CA VAL A 108 -9.59 -4.08 -1.00
C VAL A 108 -10.73 -3.11 -1.27
N GLY A 109 -10.53 -1.85 -0.89
CA GLY A 109 -11.56 -0.81 -0.99
C GLY A 109 -12.50 -0.79 0.21
N VAL A 110 -13.27 0.29 0.28
CA VAL A 110 -14.23 0.55 1.34
C VAL A 110 -15.65 0.34 0.82
N ASP A 111 -16.45 -0.43 1.56
CA ASP A 111 -17.91 -0.50 1.40
C ASP A 111 -18.56 0.13 2.63
N GLU A 112 -19.30 1.22 2.43
CA GLU A 112 -19.95 1.96 3.51
C GLU A 112 -21.09 1.17 4.17
N ALA A 113 -21.66 0.19 3.47
CA ALA A 113 -22.71 -0.68 4.01
C ALA A 113 -22.14 -1.77 4.94
N GLU A 114 -20.83 -2.02 4.88
CA GLU A 114 -20.20 -3.07 5.66
C GLU A 114 -19.51 -2.52 6.91
N ARG A 115 -19.72 -3.20 8.04
CA ARG A 115 -18.93 -2.99 9.26
C ARG A 115 -17.86 -4.06 9.36
N THR A 116 -16.62 -3.68 9.05
CA THR A 116 -15.44 -4.54 9.29
C THR A 116 -15.06 -4.49 10.76
N GLU A 117 -14.31 -5.48 11.27
CA GLU A 117 -13.72 -5.38 12.61
C GLU A 117 -12.51 -4.45 12.60
N LEU A 118 -12.35 -3.65 13.66
CA LEU A 118 -11.18 -2.80 13.82
C LEU A 118 -9.98 -3.63 14.28
N VAL A 119 -9.04 -3.91 13.36
CA VAL A 119 -7.81 -4.65 13.66
C VAL A 119 -6.77 -3.71 14.26
N THR A 120 -6.37 -3.98 15.51
CA THR A 120 -5.37 -3.16 16.26
C THR A 120 -4.17 -3.97 16.75
N ALA A 121 -4.16 -5.28 16.55
CA ALA A 121 -3.11 -6.19 17.02
C ALA A 121 -2.04 -6.45 15.95
N GLY A 122 -0.90 -7.02 16.36
CA GLY A 122 0.21 -7.36 15.46
C GLY A 122 0.84 -6.11 14.86
N VAL A 123 1.04 -6.07 13.54
CA VAL A 123 1.66 -4.91 12.87
C VAL A 123 0.81 -3.63 12.96
N PHE A 124 -0.50 -3.78 13.19
CA PHE A 124 -1.40 -2.63 13.41
C PHE A 124 -1.16 -1.97 14.79
N ALA A 125 -0.52 -2.66 15.74
CA ALA A 125 -0.08 -2.06 16.99
C ALA A 125 1.13 -1.13 16.81
N LEU A 126 1.79 -1.15 15.64
CA LEU A 126 2.92 -0.27 15.32
C LEU A 126 2.47 0.98 14.56
N ALA A 127 1.58 0.81 13.59
CA ALA A 127 1.02 1.89 12.79
C ALA A 127 -0.40 1.54 12.33
N ARG A 128 -1.24 2.54 12.10
CA ARG A 128 -2.61 2.34 11.61
C ARG A 128 -2.68 1.84 10.18
N ASN A 129 -1.71 2.21 9.35
CA ASN A 129 -1.66 1.92 7.91
C ASN A 129 -0.36 1.17 7.54
N PRO A 130 -0.09 -0.01 8.13
CA PRO A 130 1.18 -0.72 7.96
C PRO A 130 1.30 -1.32 6.55
N ILE A 131 0.18 -1.72 5.93
CA ILE A 131 0.16 -2.21 4.54
C ILE A 131 0.63 -1.11 3.60
N PHE A 132 0.01 0.06 3.67
CA PHE A 132 0.37 1.21 2.83
C PHE A 132 1.84 1.62 3.00
N THR A 133 2.36 1.56 4.23
CA THR A 133 3.78 1.78 4.52
C THR A 133 4.66 0.75 3.81
N ALA A 134 4.32 -0.53 3.90
CA ALA A 134 5.05 -1.59 3.24
C ALA A 134 4.98 -1.50 1.70
N MET A 135 3.85 -1.02 1.15
CA MET A 135 3.72 -0.74 -0.29
C MET A 135 4.66 0.38 -0.73
N ILE A 136 4.73 1.50 0.01
CA ILE A 136 5.69 2.58 -0.27
C ILE A 136 7.13 2.06 -0.23
N VAL A 137 7.48 1.28 0.80
CA VAL A 137 8.82 0.67 0.93
C VAL A 137 9.13 -0.23 -0.27
N THR A 138 8.16 -1.03 -0.72
CA THR A 138 8.32 -1.90 -1.90
C THR A 138 8.65 -1.07 -3.14
N VAL A 139 7.85 -0.03 -3.42
CA VAL A 139 8.03 0.82 -4.60
C VAL A 139 9.34 1.61 -4.49
N ALA A 140 9.72 2.10 -3.31
CA ALA A 140 11.01 2.77 -3.11
C ALA A 140 12.19 1.84 -3.42
N GLY A 141 12.11 0.57 -3.00
CA GLY A 141 13.10 -0.45 -3.35
C GLY A 141 13.17 -0.71 -4.85
N LEU A 142 12.03 -0.86 -5.52
CA LEU A 142 11.96 -1.03 -6.98
C LEU A 142 12.57 0.18 -7.71
N THR A 143 12.27 1.39 -7.26
CA THR A 143 12.86 2.63 -7.79
C THR A 143 14.37 2.65 -7.61
N ALA A 144 14.89 2.24 -6.45
CA ALA A 144 16.34 2.15 -6.21
C ALA A 144 17.04 1.08 -7.09
N MET A 145 16.34 0.01 -7.48
CA MET A 145 16.88 -0.99 -8.42
C MET A 145 17.03 -0.46 -9.85
N VAL A 146 16.17 0.48 -10.25
CA VAL A 146 16.13 1.10 -11.59
C VAL A 146 15.85 2.60 -11.48
N PRO A 147 16.79 3.42 -10.98
CA PRO A 147 16.53 4.80 -10.57
C PRO A 147 16.47 5.76 -11.78
N ASN A 148 15.55 5.51 -12.70
CA ASN A 148 15.27 6.37 -13.85
C ASN A 148 14.15 7.39 -13.51
N PRO A 149 13.96 8.45 -14.32
CA PRO A 149 12.95 9.47 -14.05
C PRO A 149 11.53 8.94 -13.92
N VAL A 150 11.15 7.90 -14.69
CA VAL A 150 9.83 7.27 -14.60
C VAL A 150 9.65 6.57 -13.26
N ALA A 151 10.65 5.85 -12.77
CA ALA A 151 10.60 5.18 -11.47
C ALA A 151 10.56 6.18 -10.30
N LEU A 152 11.28 7.30 -10.40
CA LEU A 152 11.24 8.37 -9.41
C LEU A 152 9.89 9.09 -9.38
N GLY A 153 9.35 9.43 -10.56
CA GLY A 153 8.01 9.99 -10.68
C GLY A 153 6.93 9.02 -10.18
N GLY A 154 7.05 7.74 -10.51
CA GLY A 154 6.15 6.69 -10.04
C GLY A 154 6.16 6.53 -8.51
N LEU A 155 7.33 6.63 -7.87
CA LEU A 155 7.43 6.65 -6.41
C LEU A 155 6.72 7.86 -5.81
N ALA A 156 6.97 9.07 -6.34
CA ALA A 156 6.36 10.29 -5.85
C ALA A 156 4.82 10.24 -5.96
N VAL A 157 4.29 9.83 -7.11
CA VAL A 157 2.85 9.67 -7.32
C VAL A 157 2.29 8.59 -6.40
N THR A 158 3.00 7.48 -6.18
CA THR A 158 2.58 6.43 -5.24
C THR A 158 2.44 6.96 -3.82
N VAL A 159 3.41 7.74 -3.34
CA VAL A 159 3.35 8.34 -1.99
C VAL A 159 2.17 9.29 -1.87
N VAL A 160 1.97 10.19 -2.85
CA VAL A 160 0.83 11.12 -2.87
C VAL A 160 -0.50 10.37 -2.92
N ALA A 161 -0.60 9.35 -3.77
CA ALA A 161 -1.79 8.52 -3.91
C ALA A 161 -2.16 7.84 -2.59
N ILE A 162 -1.18 7.24 -1.90
CA ILE A 162 -1.39 6.58 -0.61
C ILE A 162 -1.77 7.58 0.49
N GLU A 163 -1.14 8.76 0.51
CA GLU A 163 -1.50 9.82 1.45
C GLU A 163 -2.95 10.29 1.26
N LEU A 164 -3.37 10.50 0.01
CA LEU A 164 -4.76 10.85 -0.32
C LEU A 164 -5.72 9.71 0.04
N GLN A 165 -5.38 8.46 -0.30
CA GLN A 165 -6.16 7.28 0.04
C GLN A 165 -6.44 7.21 1.53
N VAL A 166 -5.39 7.29 2.34
CA VAL A 166 -5.50 7.11 3.79
C VAL A 166 -6.27 8.27 4.42
N ARG A 167 -5.94 9.51 4.07
CA ARG A 167 -6.50 10.70 4.73
C ARG A 167 -7.92 11.03 4.29
N ALA A 168 -8.24 10.82 3.02
CA ALA A 168 -9.54 11.19 2.45
C ALA A 168 -10.55 10.04 2.49
N VAL A 169 -10.09 8.78 2.48
CA VAL A 169 -10.97 7.61 2.34
C VAL A 169 -10.94 6.75 3.60
N GLU A 170 -9.79 6.14 3.91
CA GLU A 170 -9.69 5.09 4.93
C GLU A 170 -9.94 5.63 6.35
N GLU A 171 -9.17 6.62 6.81
CA GLU A 171 -9.32 7.12 8.18
C GLU A 171 -10.70 7.77 8.43
N PRO A 172 -11.27 8.57 7.51
CA PRO A 172 -12.64 9.06 7.65
C PRO A 172 -13.69 7.94 7.71
N TYR A 173 -13.56 6.89 6.91
CA TYR A 173 -14.42 5.72 7.00
C TYR A 173 -14.30 5.03 8.37
N LEU A 174 -13.07 4.73 8.81
CA LEU A 174 -12.83 4.07 10.10
C LEU A 174 -13.34 4.91 11.28
N ARG A 175 -13.17 6.23 11.23
CA ARG A 175 -13.74 7.16 12.23
C ARG A 175 -15.27 7.09 12.27
N ARG A 176 -15.93 7.10 11.11
CA ARG A 176 -17.41 7.02 11.04
C ARG A 176 -17.95 5.68 11.54
N VAL A 177 -17.28 4.58 11.22
CA VAL A 177 -17.75 3.23 11.58
C VAL A 177 -17.45 2.86 13.02
N HIS A 178 -16.29 3.26 13.55
CA HIS A 178 -15.79 2.80 14.85
C HIS A 178 -15.76 3.89 15.94
N GLY A 179 -15.98 5.16 15.60
CA GLY A 179 -16.07 6.27 16.55
C GLY A 179 -14.92 6.30 17.56
N ASP A 180 -15.27 6.30 18.85
CA ASP A 180 -14.34 6.37 19.98
C ASP A 180 -13.31 5.25 20.00
N ALA A 181 -13.66 4.05 19.53
CA ALA A 181 -12.71 2.93 19.48
C ALA A 181 -11.53 3.27 18.54
N TYR A 182 -11.84 3.86 17.39
CA TYR A 182 -10.81 4.32 16.47
C TYR A 182 -10.07 5.56 16.99
N ALA A 183 -10.75 6.49 17.65
CA ALA A 183 -10.11 7.67 18.25
C ALA A 183 -9.05 7.27 19.28
N ARG A 184 -9.39 6.36 20.21
CA ARG A 184 -8.44 5.83 21.20
C ARG A 184 -7.26 5.11 20.53
N TYR A 185 -7.54 4.27 19.55
CA TYR A 185 -6.50 3.59 18.79
C TYR A 185 -5.56 4.59 18.08
N ALA A 186 -6.11 5.61 17.44
CA ALA A 186 -5.32 6.61 16.74
C ALA A 186 -4.50 7.55 17.65
N ALA A 187 -4.80 7.59 18.94
CA ALA A 187 -3.97 8.28 19.93
C ALA A 187 -2.73 7.46 20.33
N THR A 188 -2.78 6.13 20.25
CA THR A 188 -1.67 5.27 20.73
C THR A 188 -0.66 4.92 19.64
N VAL A 189 -1.08 4.84 18.38
CA VAL A 189 -0.22 4.46 17.25
C VAL A 189 -0.12 5.55 16.19
N GLY A 190 0.98 5.58 15.44
CA GLY A 190 1.16 6.54 14.35
C GLY A 190 0.38 6.15 13.08
N ARG A 191 0.31 7.05 12.10
CA ARG A 191 -0.43 6.82 10.85
C ARG A 191 0.26 5.78 9.97
N PHE A 192 1.50 6.05 9.57
CA PHE A 192 2.31 5.17 8.70
C PHE A 192 3.52 4.59 9.44
N LEU A 193 4.15 5.40 10.28
CA LEU A 193 5.32 5.01 11.07
C LEU A 193 5.00 5.06 12.57
N PRO A 194 5.67 4.23 13.40
CA PRO A 194 5.46 4.23 14.84
C PRO A 194 5.63 5.63 15.44
N GLY A 195 4.63 6.06 16.22
CA GLY A 195 4.66 7.34 16.94
C GLY A 195 4.42 8.61 16.11
N ILE A 196 4.41 8.54 14.77
CA ILE A 196 4.26 9.73 13.90
C ILE A 196 2.81 9.88 13.42
N GLY A 197 2.21 11.06 13.60
CA GLY A 197 0.84 11.33 13.17
C GLY A 197 -0.25 10.72 14.06
N ARG A 198 0.01 10.64 15.38
CA ARG A 198 -1.00 10.34 16.40
C ARG A 198 -2.05 11.45 16.45
N HIS A 199 -3.28 11.11 16.82
CA HIS A 199 -4.29 12.12 17.15
C HIS A 199 -4.12 12.54 18.60
N ASP A 200 -4.20 13.85 18.86
CA ASP A 200 -4.35 14.35 20.22
C ASP A 200 -5.81 14.20 20.65
N LEU A 201 -6.01 13.54 21.80
CA LEU A 201 -7.33 13.39 22.42
C LEU A 201 -7.84 14.68 23.08
N SER A 202 -7.02 15.74 23.13
CA SER A 202 -7.35 16.99 23.82
C SER A 202 -8.34 17.90 23.08
N HIS A 203 -8.74 17.55 21.84
CA HIS A 203 -9.64 18.37 21.00
C HIS A 203 -10.76 17.56 20.33
N SER A 204 -11.20 16.44 20.93
CA SER A 204 -12.36 15.66 20.45
C SER A 204 -13.63 16.01 21.23
#